data_AF-A0A846QFL2-F1
#
_entry.id   AF-A0A846QFL2-F1
#
_cell.length_a   1.000
_cell.length_b   1.000
_cell.length_c   1.000
_cell.angle_alpha   90.00
_cell.angle_beta   90.00
_cell.angle_gamma   90.00
#
_symmetry.space_group_name_H-M   'P 1'
#
loop_
_entity.id
_entity.type
_entity.pdbx_description
1 polymer ?
#
loop_
_entity_poly.entity_id
_entity_poly.type
_entity_poly.pdbx_seq_one_letter_code
_entity_poly.pdbx_strand_id
1 'polypeptide(L)'
;MFEVLTPGLMSTIQDVGRNNYLSQGFAPSGAFDNFSLRIGNLMLGNKVGGPYLVGDNGEAGIEITLGGLVLRVLKETAIAITGADVSPTLNDVPVPMWKTTL
;
A
#
# COMPACT_ATOMS: atom_id res chain seq x y z
N MET A 1 0.67 -5.39 -13.11
CA MET A 1 1.80 -4.49 -13.49
C MET A 1 1.21 -3.11 -13.70
N PHE A 2 1.82 -2.09 -13.12
CA PHE A 2 1.34 -0.72 -13.19
C PHE A 2 2.34 0.15 -13.95
N GLU A 3 1.84 1.02 -14.82
CA GLU A 3 2.57 2.17 -15.35
C GLU A 3 2.17 3.40 -14.54
N VAL A 4 3.15 4.14 -14.04
CA VAL A 4 2.92 5.38 -13.29
C VAL A 4 2.75 6.52 -14.29
N LEU A 5 1.53 7.08 -14.37
CA LEU A 5 1.26 8.24 -15.22
C LEU A 5 1.56 9.55 -14.48
N THR A 6 1.15 9.62 -13.21
CA THR A 6 1.41 10.75 -12.31
C THR A 6 1.68 10.21 -10.90
N PRO A 7 2.77 10.61 -10.22
CA PRO A 7 3.11 10.07 -8.90
C PRO A 7 2.31 10.68 -7.73
N GLY A 8 1.48 11.70 -7.97
CA GLY A 8 0.86 12.50 -6.93
C GLY A 8 1.86 13.40 -6.20
N LEU A 9 1.50 13.87 -4.99
CA LEU A 9 2.41 14.69 -4.19
C LEU A 9 3.63 13.88 -3.72
N MET A 10 3.38 12.69 -3.17
CA MET A 10 4.42 11.74 -2.80
C MET A 10 3.80 10.34 -2.75
N SER A 11 4.36 9.41 -3.52
CA SER A 11 3.99 8.00 -3.47
C SER A 11 5.24 7.15 -3.27
N THR A 12 5.16 6.17 -2.36
CA THR A 12 6.29 5.28 -2.04
C THR A 12 5.82 3.83 -1.98
N ILE A 13 6.73 2.89 -2.20
CA ILE A 13 6.47 1.47 -1.94
C ILE A 13 6.80 1.19 -0.48
N GLN A 14 5.84 0.65 0.26
CA GLN A 14 5.97 0.40 1.69
C GLN A 14 5.54 -1.02 2.04
N ASP A 15 6.35 -1.70 2.85
CA ASP A 15 5.99 -2.92 3.57
C ASP A 15 5.80 -2.59 5.07
N VAL A 16 5.79 -3.60 5.94
CA VAL A 16 5.70 -3.38 7.41
C VAL A 16 7.03 -2.95 8.05
N GLY A 17 8.06 -2.69 7.24
CA GLY A 17 9.35 -2.18 7.66
C GLY A 17 10.41 -3.25 7.91
N ARG A 18 11.57 -2.80 8.40
CA ARG A 18 12.79 -3.58 8.65
C ARG A 18 13.18 -3.45 10.12
N ASN A 19 12.39 -4.12 10.95
CA ASN A 19 12.56 -4.10 12.40
C ASN A 19 13.84 -4.84 12.83
N ASN A 20 14.32 -4.56 14.05
CA ASN A 20 15.49 -5.18 14.69
C ASN A 20 16.89 -4.72 14.20
N TYR A 21 16.97 -3.75 13.29
CA TYR A 21 18.25 -3.19 12.83
C TYR A 21 18.58 -1.80 13.42
N LEU A 22 17.79 -1.33 14.38
CA LEU A 22 17.98 0.00 14.98
C LEU A 22 19.33 0.12 15.72
N SER A 23 19.78 -0.94 16.39
CA SER A 23 21.10 -0.98 17.04
C SER A 23 22.27 -0.83 16.06
N GLN A 24 22.01 -1.04 14.76
CA GLN A 24 22.98 -0.88 13.67
C GLN A 24 22.78 0.44 12.91
N GLY A 25 21.88 1.31 13.38
CA GLY A 25 21.62 2.63 12.78
C GLY A 25 20.58 2.65 11.66
N PHE A 26 19.90 1.52 11.37
CA PHE A 26 18.83 1.49 10.38
C PHE A 26 17.47 1.82 11.01
N ALA A 27 16.78 2.81 10.45
CA ALA A 27 15.42 3.12 10.88
C ALA A 27 14.44 1.98 10.51
N PRO A 28 13.41 1.71 11.34
CA PRO A 28 12.40 0.68 11.05
C PRO A 28 11.70 0.88 9.70
N SER A 29 11.44 2.13 9.27
CA SER A 29 10.74 2.44 8.01
C SER A 29 9.36 1.74 7.95
N GLY A 30 8.88 1.42 6.74
CA GLY A 30 7.57 0.83 6.50
C GLY A 30 6.46 1.86 6.37
N ALA A 31 5.25 1.35 6.11
CA ALA A 31 4.06 2.19 5.95
C ALA A 31 3.78 2.99 7.22
N PHE A 32 3.43 4.26 7.04
CA PHE A 32 3.04 5.16 8.11
C PHE A 32 1.80 4.65 8.84
N ASP A 33 0.80 4.16 8.08
CA ASP A 33 -0.37 3.44 8.60
C ASP A 33 -0.26 1.94 8.30
N ASN A 34 0.39 1.22 9.21
CA ASN A 34 0.52 -0.23 9.14
C ASN A 34 -0.84 -0.96 9.19
N PHE A 35 -1.86 -0.40 9.84
CA PHE A 35 -3.17 -1.03 9.93
C PHE A 35 -3.83 -1.06 8.55
N SER A 36 -3.89 0.09 7.87
CA SER A 36 -4.44 0.18 6.52
C SER A 36 -3.72 -0.73 5.53
N LEU A 37 -2.38 -0.72 5.51
CA LEU A 37 -1.60 -1.60 4.64
C LEU A 37 -1.96 -3.08 4.87
N ARG A 38 -2.01 -3.52 6.13
CA ARG A 38 -2.28 -4.92 6.48
C ARG A 38 -3.70 -5.34 6.10
N ILE A 39 -4.69 -4.48 6.32
CA ILE A 39 -6.07 -4.78 5.95
C ILE A 39 -6.23 -4.83 4.42
N GLY A 40 -5.60 -3.92 3.67
CA GLY A 40 -5.60 -3.96 2.21
C GLY A 40 -4.99 -5.26 1.66
N ASN A 41 -3.84 -5.66 2.20
CA ASN A 41 -3.23 -6.95 1.86
C ASN A 41 -4.13 -8.14 2.23
N LEU A 42 -4.77 -8.13 3.40
CA LEU A 42 -5.68 -9.19 3.83
C LEU A 42 -6.87 -9.35 2.87
N MET A 43 -7.46 -8.25 2.40
CA MET A 43 -8.58 -8.25 1.45
C MET A 43 -8.22 -8.90 0.10
N LEU A 44 -6.94 -8.83 -0.29
CA LEU A 44 -6.40 -9.43 -1.51
C LEU A 44 -5.88 -10.86 -1.29
N GLY A 45 -5.90 -11.37 -0.05
CA GLY A 45 -5.34 -12.67 0.30
C GLY A 45 -3.80 -12.69 0.36
N ASN A 46 -3.17 -11.52 0.39
CA ASN A 46 -1.72 -11.36 0.49
C ASN A 46 -1.22 -11.60 1.92
N LYS A 47 0.07 -11.90 2.07
CA LYS A 47 0.71 -11.99 3.39
C LYS A 47 0.77 -10.61 4.02
N VAL A 48 0.23 -10.48 5.24
CA VAL A 48 0.17 -9.19 5.96
C VAL A 48 1.43 -8.87 6.77
N GLY A 49 2.43 -9.77 6.77
CA GLY A 49 3.63 -9.65 7.57
C GLY A 49 3.44 -10.01 9.04
N GLY A 50 4.52 -10.43 9.68
CA GLY A 50 4.53 -10.84 11.09
C GLY A 50 4.43 -9.65 12.05
N PRO A 51 4.21 -9.89 13.37
CA PRO A 51 4.40 -8.86 14.38
C PRO A 51 5.84 -8.33 14.37
N TYR A 52 6.07 -7.12 14.90
CA TYR A 52 7.35 -6.38 14.87
C TYR A 52 8.61 -7.19 15.28
N LEU A 53 8.44 -8.32 15.97
CA LEU A 53 9.50 -9.19 16.48
C LEU A 53 9.94 -10.29 15.50
N VAL A 54 9.23 -10.51 14.39
CA VAL A 54 9.52 -11.58 13.42
C VAL A 54 9.82 -10.95 12.06
N GLY A 55 10.91 -11.36 11.40
CA GLY A 55 11.39 -10.80 10.13
C GLY A 55 10.54 -11.12 8.89
N ASP A 56 9.22 -11.22 9.03
CA ASP A 56 8.29 -11.36 7.91
C ASP A 56 7.68 -9.98 7.59
N ASN A 57 8.11 -9.41 6.47
CA ASN A 57 7.69 -8.07 6.07
C ASN A 57 6.29 -8.03 5.42
N GLY A 58 5.72 -9.19 5.09
CA GLY A 58 4.51 -9.26 4.28
C GLY A 58 4.71 -8.73 2.87
N GLU A 59 3.60 -8.54 2.16
CA GLU A 59 3.58 -7.94 0.83
C GLU A 59 3.55 -6.41 0.92
N ALA A 60 4.24 -5.75 0.00
CA ALA A 60 4.28 -4.29 -0.06
C ALA A 60 3.02 -3.70 -0.70
N GLY A 61 2.70 -2.47 -0.31
CA GLY A 61 1.67 -1.63 -0.92
C GLY A 61 2.25 -0.31 -1.40
N ILE A 62 1.42 0.47 -2.10
CA ILE A 62 1.74 1.85 -2.49
C ILE A 62 1.16 2.79 -1.43
N GLU A 63 2.02 3.48 -0.70
CA GLU A 63 1.62 4.55 0.20
C GLU A 63 1.49 5.86 -0.57
N ILE A 64 0.37 6.56 -0.40
CA ILE A 64 0.02 7.77 -1.14
C ILE A 64 -0.19 8.91 -0.13
N THR A 65 0.57 9.98 -0.28
CA THR A 65 0.41 11.19 0.54
C THR A 65 -0.45 12.20 -0.18
N LEU A 66 -1.58 12.60 0.43
CA LEU A 66 -2.52 13.63 -0.06
C LEU A 66 -3.13 13.41 -1.47
N GLY A 67 -2.89 12.27 -2.11
CA GLY A 67 -3.52 11.88 -3.38
C GLY A 67 -2.77 12.31 -4.64
N GLY A 68 -3.47 12.27 -5.78
CA GLY A 68 -2.95 12.64 -7.09
C GLY A 68 -2.15 11.54 -7.82
N LEU A 69 -2.03 10.35 -7.23
CA LEU A 69 -1.45 9.19 -7.91
C LEU A 69 -2.40 8.73 -9.02
N VAL A 70 -1.86 8.58 -10.24
CA VAL A 70 -2.57 8.03 -11.40
C VAL A 70 -1.75 6.88 -11.96
N LEU A 71 -2.36 5.68 -11.99
CA LEU A 71 -1.75 4.45 -12.49
C LEU A 71 -2.55 3.92 -13.67
N ARG A 72 -1.85 3.40 -14.67
CA ARG A 72 -2.44 2.52 -15.70
C ARG A 72 -2.18 1.07 -15.34
N VAL A 73 -3.24 0.28 -15.26
CA VAL A 73 -3.17 -1.16 -15.03
C VAL A 73 -2.90 -1.87 -16.36
N LEU A 74 -1.78 -2.59 -16.47
CA LEU A 74 -1.34 -3.25 -17.71
C LEU A 74 -1.74 -4.72 -17.82
N LYS A 75 -2.27 -5.32 -16.74
CA LYS A 75 -2.73 -6.71 -16.66
C LYS A 75 -3.91 -6.80 -15.70
N GLU A 76 -4.81 -7.74 -15.90
CA GLU A 76 -5.91 -8.03 -14.96
C GLU A 76 -5.37 -8.09 -13.51
N THR A 77 -5.91 -7.25 -12.63
CA THR A 77 -5.35 -6.99 -11.29
C THR A 77 -6.47 -6.63 -10.33
N ALA A 78 -6.62 -7.39 -9.25
CA ALA A 78 -7.44 -7.00 -8.12
C ALA A 78 -6.73 -5.93 -7.27
N ILE A 79 -7.45 -4.89 -6.84
CA ILE A 79 -6.93 -3.80 -6.01
C ILE A 79 -7.81 -3.59 -4.77
N ALA A 80 -7.19 -3.12 -3.68
CA ALA A 80 -7.89 -2.65 -2.49
C ALA A 80 -7.29 -1.29 -2.09
N ILE A 81 -8.15 -0.31 -1.80
CA ILE A 81 -7.74 1.06 -1.41
C ILE A 81 -8.22 1.30 0.02
N THR A 82 -7.29 1.70 0.89
CA THR A 82 -7.50 1.82 2.35
C THR A 82 -6.88 3.11 2.88
N GLY A 83 -7.19 3.46 4.13
CA GLY A 83 -6.64 4.65 4.79
C GLY A 83 -7.50 5.88 4.51
N ALA A 84 -6.84 7.02 4.27
CA ALA A 84 -7.53 8.28 3.98
C ALA A 84 -8.32 8.19 2.67
N ASP A 85 -9.55 8.69 2.69
CA ASP A 85 -10.37 8.81 1.48
C ASP A 85 -9.91 10.01 0.66
N VAL A 86 -9.32 9.73 -0.49
CA VAL A 86 -8.86 10.71 -1.48
C VAL A 86 -9.73 10.70 -2.74
N SER A 87 -10.97 10.21 -2.62
CA SER A 87 -11.94 10.07 -3.71
C SER A 87 -11.38 9.25 -4.88
N PRO A 88 -10.95 7.99 -4.66
CA PRO A 88 -10.36 7.18 -5.72
C PRO A 88 -11.37 6.87 -6.82
N THR A 89 -10.89 6.84 -8.06
CA THR A 89 -11.67 6.48 -9.23
C THR A 89 -10.97 5.41 -10.06
N LEU A 90 -11.76 4.60 -10.77
CA LEU A 90 -11.32 3.71 -11.84
C LEU A 90 -12.00 4.16 -13.13
N ASN A 91 -11.22 4.68 -14.08
CA ASN A 91 -11.75 5.28 -15.32
C ASN A 91 -12.85 6.31 -15.04
N ASP A 92 -12.56 7.25 -14.13
CA ASP A 92 -13.47 8.33 -13.69
C ASP A 92 -14.74 7.86 -12.92
N VAL A 93 -14.89 6.56 -12.69
CA VAL A 93 -15.97 6.01 -11.86
C VAL A 93 -15.48 5.87 -10.41
N PRO A 94 -16.16 6.43 -9.40
CA PRO A 94 -15.78 6.26 -8.00
C PRO A 94 -15.71 4.78 -7.60
N VAL A 95 -14.66 4.41 -6.88
CA VAL A 95 -14.50 3.06 -6.32
C VAL A 95 -14.60 3.08 -4.80
N PRO A 96 -15.17 2.04 -4.18
CA PRO A 96 -15.31 2.00 -2.74
C PRO A 96 -13.95 1.82 -2.05
N MET A 97 -13.73 2.57 -0.98
CA MET A 97 -12.67 2.29 -0.01
C MET A 97 -12.96 0.99 0.74
N TRP A 98 -11.92 0.33 1.27
CA TRP A 98 -12.01 -0.85 2.13
C TRP A 98 -12.76 -2.03 1.50
N LYS A 99 -12.66 -2.19 0.17
CA LYS A 99 -13.20 -3.32 -0.59
C LYS A 99 -12.23 -3.72 -1.70
N THR A 100 -12.28 -5.00 -2.08
CA THR A 100 -11.61 -5.49 -3.29
C THR A 100 -12.38 -5.06 -4.53
N THR A 101 -11.67 -4.43 -5.48
CA THR A 101 -12.14 -4.05 -6.81
C THR A 101 -11.37 -4.87 -7.85
N LEU A 102 -12.05 -5.39 -8.87
CA LEU A 102 -11.47 -6.21 -9.94
C LEU A 102 -11.28 -5.42 -11.23
#